data_AF-A0A534WAS5-F1
#
_entry.id   AF-A0A534WAS5-F1
#
_cell.length_a   1.000
_cell.length_b   1.000
_cell.length_c   1.000
_cell.angle_alpha   90.00
_cell.angle_beta   90.00
_cell.angle_gamma   90.00
#
_symmetry.space_group_name_H-M   'P 1'
#
loop_
_entity.id
_entity.type
_entity.pdbx_description
1 polymer ?
#
loop_
_entity_poly.entity_id
_entity_poly.type
_entity_poly.pdbx_seq_one_letter_code
_entity_poly.pdbx_strand_id
1 'polypeptide(L)'
;MGDGRDRRRPWLRSDAAREQESARSRQRQGDEVVQLERQRERQGEVEQRRWVPQPRSELAEDGGARLRPRIPERQLASPQPLRDGELERVEEPLRVAPEELDVGIEHGRAERCHHGALQQAGHQVTFVARGAHAETMRRSGLRIRSELGDAELRVKVVDDPAQAGPADLVVVAVKLWDTEETARAVARVPGAAAVSLQNGVDKDEILAAAIGRERVLGGVTHIGAVIAEPGTVAHTGRLQRVTLGELDGSRTPRLQAAVEAFRSAGVESVLSEDIRRVTWEKFVFLSAFSGMTALTRKPIGEVRAHPATREMLLDALREGASVARAEGARLDEGLARKQLEAIDALPPGMLASMAQDLLRGRRLELPWLSGAVVRRAEKHQLPVPTHRAIYAGLVLHAG
;
A
#
# COMPACT_ATOMS: atom_id res chain seq x y z
N MET A 1 -69.19 -3.94 -63.79
CA MET A 1 -69.03 -2.47 -63.97
C MET A 1 -68.23 -1.95 -62.79
N GLY A 2 -67.10 -1.26 -63.05
CA GLY A 2 -66.33 -0.42 -62.11
C GLY A 2 -65.68 -1.13 -60.92
N ASP A 3 -64.53 -0.75 -60.38
CA ASP A 3 -63.69 0.44 -60.56
C ASP A 3 -62.29 0.04 -60.07
N GLY A 4 -61.27 0.36 -60.86
CA GLY A 4 -59.88 0.14 -60.49
C GLY A 4 -59.40 1.28 -59.59
N ARG A 5 -58.66 0.95 -58.52
CA ARG A 5 -57.80 1.95 -57.86
C ARG A 5 -56.46 1.33 -57.47
N ASP A 6 -55.47 1.77 -58.24
CA ASP A 6 -54.03 1.80 -58.00
C ASP A 6 -53.70 1.96 -56.50
N ARG A 7 -53.08 0.93 -55.90
CA ARG A 7 -52.37 1.03 -54.62
C ARG A 7 -50.91 0.69 -54.86
N ARG A 8 -50.16 1.73 -55.25
CA ARG A 8 -48.69 1.77 -55.23
C ARG A 8 -48.17 1.22 -53.89
N ARG A 9 -47.36 0.16 -53.97
CA ARG A 9 -46.68 -0.46 -52.82
C ARG A 9 -45.54 0.46 -52.34
N PRO A 10 -45.54 0.97 -51.09
CA PRO A 10 -44.50 1.88 -50.60
C PRO A 10 -43.26 1.17 -50.00
N TRP A 11 -43.05 -0.12 -50.23
CA TRP A 11 -42.05 -0.92 -49.51
C TRP A 11 -40.95 -1.46 -50.42
N LEU A 12 -40.17 -0.55 -51.02
CA LEU A 12 -38.83 -0.84 -51.54
C LEU A 12 -37.92 0.35 -51.20
N ARG A 13 -37.64 0.55 -49.91
CA ARG A 13 -36.35 1.18 -49.55
C ARG A 13 -35.31 0.07 -49.67
N SER A 14 -34.38 0.22 -50.61
CA SER A 14 -33.29 -0.73 -50.83
C SER A 14 -32.53 -1.00 -49.52
N ASP A 15 -32.02 -2.21 -49.35
CA ASP A 15 -31.24 -2.60 -48.17
C ASP A 15 -30.08 -1.63 -47.88
N ALA A 16 -29.54 -1.00 -48.93
CA ALA A 16 -28.56 0.08 -48.84
C ALA A 16 -29.04 1.31 -48.03
N ALA A 17 -30.33 1.68 -48.10
CA ALA A 17 -30.89 2.79 -47.32
C ALA A 17 -31.02 2.44 -45.83
N ARG A 18 -31.34 1.18 -45.50
CA ARG A 18 -31.42 0.68 -44.11
C ARG A 18 -30.04 0.53 -43.48
N GLU A 19 -29.04 0.10 -44.24
CA GLU A 19 -27.65 0.05 -43.78
C GLU A 19 -27.08 1.45 -43.52
N GLN A 20 -27.35 2.42 -44.39
CA GLN A 20 -26.92 3.82 -44.15
C GLN A 20 -27.59 4.43 -42.92
N GLU A 21 -28.86 4.13 -42.67
CA GLU A 21 -29.59 4.61 -41.49
C GLU A 21 -29.05 3.96 -40.19
N SER A 22 -28.72 2.66 -40.24
CA SER A 22 -28.07 1.93 -39.15
C SER A 22 -26.65 2.44 -38.87
N ALA A 23 -25.87 2.75 -39.90
CA ALA A 23 -24.52 3.32 -39.76
C ALA A 23 -24.56 4.73 -39.14
N ARG A 24 -25.50 5.59 -39.60
CA ARG A 24 -25.72 6.92 -39.02
C ARG A 24 -26.23 6.86 -37.58
N SER A 25 -27.00 5.85 -37.21
CA SER A 25 -27.44 5.62 -35.82
C SER A 25 -26.28 5.20 -34.92
N ARG A 26 -25.40 4.31 -35.40
CA ARG A 26 -24.19 3.89 -34.66
C ARG A 26 -23.19 5.03 -34.48
N GLN A 27 -23.01 5.86 -35.51
CA GLN A 27 -22.13 7.01 -35.43
C GLN A 27 -22.66 8.07 -34.45
N ARG A 28 -23.98 8.33 -34.45
CA ARG A 28 -24.60 9.23 -33.47
C ARG A 28 -24.44 8.73 -32.03
N GLN A 29 -24.59 7.43 -31.77
CA GLN A 29 -24.34 6.85 -30.45
C GLN A 29 -22.87 6.96 -30.04
N GLY A 30 -21.94 6.76 -30.97
CA GLY A 30 -20.50 6.96 -30.72
C GLY A 30 -20.16 8.41 -30.35
N ASP A 31 -20.73 9.38 -31.07
CA ASP A 31 -20.52 10.80 -30.79
C ASP A 31 -21.13 11.20 -29.43
N GLU A 32 -22.28 10.63 -29.05
CA GLU A 32 -22.93 10.88 -27.77
C GLU A 32 -22.13 10.34 -26.58
N VAL A 33 -21.51 9.15 -26.73
CA VAL A 33 -20.60 8.56 -25.74
C VAL A 33 -19.36 9.44 -25.54
N VAL A 34 -18.74 9.91 -26.63
CA VAL A 34 -17.57 10.80 -26.57
C VAL A 34 -17.91 12.14 -25.91
N GLN A 35 -19.11 12.67 -26.13
CA GLN A 35 -19.56 13.90 -25.45
C GLN A 35 -19.79 13.68 -23.95
N LEU A 36 -20.35 12.54 -23.55
CA LEU A 36 -20.54 12.17 -22.15
C LEU A 36 -19.21 11.94 -21.43
N GLU A 37 -18.21 11.33 -22.07
CA GLU A 37 -16.86 11.17 -21.53
C GLU A 37 -16.18 12.52 -21.31
N ARG A 38 -16.24 13.43 -22.29
CA ARG A 38 -15.72 14.81 -22.14
C ARG A 38 -16.46 15.62 -21.07
N GLN A 39 -17.74 15.33 -20.81
CA GLN A 39 -18.48 15.94 -19.70
C GLN A 39 -18.03 15.39 -18.35
N ARG A 40 -17.77 14.08 -18.26
CA ARG A 40 -17.24 13.43 -17.04
C ARG A 40 -15.82 13.89 -16.71
N GLU A 41 -14.96 14.06 -17.71
CA GLU A 41 -13.61 14.62 -17.52
C GLU A 41 -13.67 16.05 -16.96
N ARG A 42 -14.54 16.90 -17.53
CA ARG A 42 -14.76 18.27 -17.02
C ARG A 42 -15.35 18.31 -15.62
N GLN A 43 -16.25 17.39 -15.27
CA GLN A 43 -16.78 17.28 -13.90
C GLN A 43 -15.71 16.79 -12.91
N GLY A 44 -14.87 15.84 -13.32
CA GLY A 44 -13.74 15.36 -12.52
C GLY A 44 -12.68 16.46 -12.26
N GLU A 45 -12.39 17.31 -13.25
CA GLU A 45 -11.50 18.47 -13.08
C GLU A 45 -12.08 19.54 -12.13
N VAL A 46 -13.41 19.74 -12.14
CA VAL A 46 -14.10 20.68 -11.23
C VAL A 46 -14.11 20.13 -9.79
N GLU A 47 -14.30 18.83 -9.59
CA GLU A 47 -14.23 18.20 -8.27
C GLU A 47 -12.80 18.18 -7.69
N GLN A 48 -11.77 17.97 -8.53
CA GLN A 48 -10.37 18.07 -8.11
C GLN A 48 -9.99 19.48 -7.63
N ARG A 49 -10.54 20.54 -8.23
CA ARG A 49 -10.33 21.93 -7.75
C ARG A 49 -11.02 22.22 -6.41
N ARG A 50 -12.06 21.47 -6.05
CA ARG A 50 -12.77 21.59 -4.76
C ARG A 50 -12.00 20.94 -3.60
N TRP A 51 -11.11 19.99 -3.88
CA TRP A 51 -10.27 19.28 -2.90
C TRP A 51 -8.84 19.85 -2.85
N VAL A 52 -8.65 21.13 -3.13
CA VAL A 52 -7.40 21.83 -2.76
C VAL A 52 -7.68 22.52 -1.43
N PRO A 53 -6.99 22.18 -0.32
CA PRO A 53 -7.11 22.94 0.91
C PRO A 53 -6.66 24.37 0.61
N GLN A 54 -7.56 25.35 0.74
CA GLN A 54 -7.16 26.74 0.61
C GLN A 54 -6.31 27.14 1.83
N PRO A 55 -5.16 27.81 1.64
CA PRO A 55 -4.39 28.34 2.75
C PRO A 55 -5.21 29.42 3.45
N ARG A 56 -5.42 29.27 4.77
CA ARG A 56 -5.97 30.34 5.60
C ARG A 56 -4.95 31.47 5.68
N SER A 57 -5.24 32.59 5.02
CA SER A 57 -4.59 33.88 5.26
C SER A 57 -5.36 34.69 6.29
N GLU A 58 -4.60 35.49 7.05
CA GLU A 58 -4.98 36.57 7.98
C GLU A 58 -5.37 36.14 9.40
N LEU A 59 -4.99 36.81 10.49
CA LEU A 59 -4.07 37.91 10.81
C LEU A 59 -4.15 38.02 12.34
N ALA A 60 -3.02 38.18 13.01
CA ALA A 60 -2.93 38.92 14.28
C ALA A 60 -1.46 39.28 14.50
N GLU A 61 -1.07 40.41 13.91
CA GLU A 61 0.00 41.24 14.46
C GLU A 61 -0.47 41.71 15.84
N ASP A 62 0.37 41.54 16.87
CA ASP A 62 1.03 42.67 17.53
C ASP A 62 1.86 42.17 18.74
N GLY A 63 2.98 42.84 18.99
CA GLY A 63 3.53 42.95 20.35
C GLY A 63 4.73 42.06 20.74
N GLY A 64 5.93 42.58 20.49
CA GLY A 64 6.90 42.76 21.58
C GLY A 64 7.88 41.64 21.91
N ALA A 65 9.16 41.91 21.66
CA ALA A 65 10.30 41.14 22.14
C ALA A 65 10.30 40.92 23.67
N ARG A 66 10.79 39.75 24.14
CA ARG A 66 11.63 39.62 25.34
C ARG A 66 12.24 38.21 25.50
N LEU A 67 13.43 38.22 26.09
CA LEU A 67 14.41 37.15 26.28
C LEU A 67 13.97 36.00 27.19
N ARG A 68 14.67 34.86 27.03
CA ARG A 68 14.62 33.59 27.77
C ARG A 68 14.57 33.70 29.31
N PRO A 69 14.27 32.57 29.99
CA PRO A 69 15.19 32.09 31.02
C PRO A 69 15.74 30.67 30.77
N ARG A 70 16.94 30.46 31.32
CA ARG A 70 17.76 29.24 31.36
C ARG A 70 17.07 28.10 32.13
N ILE A 71 17.30 26.85 31.68
CA ILE A 71 17.03 25.63 32.45
C ILE A 71 18.35 25.19 33.11
N PRO A 72 18.38 24.76 34.40
CA PRO A 72 19.62 24.46 35.11
C PRO A 72 20.16 23.04 34.84
N GLU A 73 21.48 22.93 34.76
CA GLU A 73 22.25 21.68 34.74
C GLU A 73 22.08 20.88 36.05
N ARG A 74 21.83 19.57 35.92
CA ARG A 74 22.03 18.60 37.01
C ARG A 74 22.97 17.47 36.55
N GLN A 75 24.20 17.56 37.08
CA GLN A 75 25.09 16.50 37.58
C GLN A 75 25.14 15.16 36.81
N LEU A 76 26.16 15.05 35.95
CA LEU A 76 26.72 13.78 35.47
C LEU A 76 27.72 13.24 36.52
N ALA A 77 27.53 11.98 36.92
CA ALA A 77 28.52 11.24 37.70
C ALA A 77 29.52 10.55 36.76
N SER A 78 30.81 10.70 37.03
CA SER A 78 31.91 10.14 36.25
C SER A 78 32.08 8.63 36.46
N PRO A 79 32.36 7.81 35.43
CA PRO A 79 32.73 6.41 35.61
C PRO A 79 34.24 6.20 35.85
N GLN A 80 34.57 5.25 36.74
CA GLN A 80 35.92 4.79 37.04
C GLN A 80 36.43 3.75 36.01
N PRO A 81 37.76 3.59 35.82
CA PRO A 81 38.32 2.65 34.86
C PRO A 81 38.42 1.22 35.42
N LEU A 82 38.10 0.23 34.58
CA LEU A 82 38.33 -1.21 34.84
C LEU A 82 39.74 -1.62 34.40
N ARG A 83 40.32 -2.60 35.11
CA ARG A 83 41.69 -3.12 34.94
C ARG A 83 41.78 -4.19 33.86
N ASP A 84 42.95 -4.26 33.21
CA ASP A 84 43.33 -5.20 32.16
C ASP A 84 43.44 -6.66 32.62
N GLY A 85 43.04 -7.59 31.73
CA GLY A 85 43.55 -8.96 31.70
C GLY A 85 42.49 -10.06 31.56
N GLU A 86 42.04 -10.33 30.34
CA GLU A 86 41.83 -11.69 29.79
C GLU A 86 41.47 -11.55 28.29
N LEU A 87 42.46 -11.85 27.45
CA LEU A 87 42.36 -11.90 25.99
C LEU A 87 41.88 -13.29 25.57
N GLU A 88 40.63 -13.42 25.13
CA GLU A 88 40.22 -14.56 24.30
C GLU A 88 39.39 -14.10 23.08
N ARG A 89 40.03 -14.27 21.91
CA ARG A 89 39.51 -14.32 20.53
C ARG A 89 38.32 -13.41 20.20
N VAL A 90 38.67 -12.21 19.77
CA VAL A 90 37.80 -11.34 18.98
C VAL A 90 37.65 -11.96 17.58
N GLU A 91 36.51 -12.59 17.29
CA GLU A 91 36.02 -12.64 15.91
C GLU A 91 35.78 -11.18 15.48
N GLU A 92 36.36 -10.78 14.35
CA GLU A 92 36.30 -9.40 13.89
C GLU A 92 34.86 -8.90 13.82
N PRO A 93 34.49 -7.82 14.55
CA PRO A 93 33.16 -7.26 14.45
C PRO A 93 32.95 -6.72 13.05
N LEU A 94 31.88 -7.17 12.38
CA LEU A 94 31.42 -6.60 11.12
C LEU A 94 31.22 -5.09 11.35
N ARG A 95 32.12 -4.27 10.78
CA ARG A 95 31.99 -2.82 10.79
C ARG A 95 30.80 -2.45 9.92
N VAL A 96 29.62 -2.40 10.49
CA VAL A 96 28.51 -1.68 9.88
C VAL A 96 28.67 -0.22 10.30
N ALA A 97 29.49 0.51 9.54
CA ALA A 97 29.47 1.96 9.59
C ALA A 97 28.07 2.43 9.15
N PRO A 98 27.53 3.54 9.70
CA PRO A 98 26.25 4.12 9.28
C PRO A 98 26.23 4.66 7.83
N GLU A 99 27.14 4.22 6.95
CA GLU A 99 27.35 4.75 5.60
C GLU A 99 27.14 3.72 4.47
N GLU A 100 26.84 2.45 4.79
CA GLU A 100 26.76 1.37 3.79
C GLU A 100 25.57 0.43 4.07
N LEU A 101 24.34 0.94 3.94
CA LEU A 101 23.18 0.07 3.72
C LEU A 101 22.62 0.39 2.32
N ASP A 102 22.84 -0.53 1.37
CA ASP A 102 22.21 -0.45 0.06
C ASP A 102 20.79 -1.03 0.13
N VAL A 103 19.78 -0.17 -0.02
CA VAL A 103 18.35 -0.55 0.01
C VAL A 103 17.75 -0.51 -1.39
N GLY A 104 17.24 -1.63 -1.90
CA GLY A 104 16.54 -1.63 -3.19
C GLY A 104 15.85 -2.95 -3.57
N ILE A 105 14.52 -2.90 -3.77
CA ILE A 105 13.76 -3.32 -4.98
C ILE A 105 12.28 -2.99 -4.73
N GLU A 106 11.75 -1.97 -5.41
CA GLU A 106 10.38 -1.51 -5.17
C GLU A 106 9.49 -1.58 -6.42
N HIS A 107 8.21 -1.96 -6.28
CA HIS A 107 7.14 -1.51 -7.19
C HIS A 107 5.90 -1.07 -6.39
N GLY A 108 6.09 -0.28 -5.33
CA GLY A 108 5.03 0.26 -4.50
C GLY A 108 4.69 1.69 -4.86
N ARG A 109 3.49 2.12 -4.44
CA ARG A 109 3.07 3.52 -4.52
C ARG A 109 3.32 4.25 -3.21
N ALA A 110 3.23 3.54 -2.08
CA ALA A 110 3.25 4.17 -0.77
C ALA A 110 4.61 4.10 -0.08
N GLU A 111 5.38 3.05 -0.40
CA GLU A 111 6.63 2.69 0.24
C GLU A 111 7.82 3.46 -0.35
N ARG A 112 7.66 4.13 -1.51
CA ARG A 112 8.60 5.12 -2.07
C ARG A 112 8.91 6.25 -1.10
N CYS A 113 7.97 6.60 -0.22
CA CYS A 113 8.22 7.59 0.84
C CYS A 113 9.27 7.09 1.83
N HIS A 114 9.24 5.81 2.21
CA HIS A 114 10.26 5.24 3.10
C HIS A 114 11.62 5.19 2.42
N HIS A 115 11.68 4.85 1.14
CA HIS A 115 12.93 4.83 0.38
C HIS A 115 13.53 6.22 0.18
N GLY A 116 12.69 7.22 -0.11
CA GLY A 116 13.14 8.60 -0.15
C GLY A 116 13.67 9.08 1.20
N ALA A 117 12.98 8.73 2.28
CA ALA A 117 13.42 9.04 3.64
C ALA A 117 14.76 8.35 3.98
N LEU A 118 14.96 7.09 3.58
CA LEU A 118 16.23 6.38 3.72
C LEU A 118 17.36 7.09 2.95
N GLN A 119 17.11 7.50 1.71
CA GLN A 119 18.11 8.25 0.94
C GLN A 119 18.42 9.61 1.57
N GLN A 120 17.42 10.31 2.12
CA GLN A 120 17.63 11.56 2.85
C GLN A 120 18.46 11.40 4.11
N ALA A 121 18.40 10.22 4.74
CA ALA A 121 19.23 9.86 5.89
C ALA A 121 20.66 9.41 5.51
N GLY A 122 21.00 9.42 4.21
CA GLY A 122 22.35 9.10 3.73
C GLY A 122 22.56 7.66 3.27
N HIS A 123 21.52 6.82 3.30
CA HIS A 123 21.61 5.44 2.78
C HIS A 123 21.70 5.45 1.25
N GLN A 124 22.42 4.47 0.69
CA GLN A 124 22.45 4.29 -0.76
C GLN A 124 21.18 3.55 -1.18
N VAL A 125 20.40 4.17 -2.09
CA VAL A 125 19.09 3.65 -2.48
C VAL A 125 19.04 3.50 -3.99
N THR A 126 18.80 2.26 -4.44
CA THR A 126 18.51 1.98 -5.86
C THR A 126 17.03 1.66 -6.02
N PHE A 127 16.32 2.53 -6.74
CA PHE A 127 14.91 2.33 -7.04
C PHE A 127 14.75 1.38 -8.22
N VAL A 128 13.76 0.50 -8.11
CA VAL A 128 13.24 -0.24 -9.27
C VAL A 128 11.93 0.42 -9.68
N ALA A 129 11.78 0.70 -10.97
CA ALA A 129 10.57 1.27 -11.52
C ALA A 129 10.50 0.99 -13.03
N ARG A 130 9.29 0.99 -13.58
CA ARG A 130 9.05 0.80 -15.02
C ARG A 130 8.18 1.92 -15.59
N GLY A 131 8.19 2.06 -16.92
CA GLY A 131 7.35 2.98 -17.68
C GLY A 131 7.60 4.47 -17.40
N ALA A 132 6.59 5.30 -17.66
CA ALA A 132 6.68 6.76 -17.60
C ALA A 132 7.18 7.31 -16.24
N HIS A 133 6.86 6.60 -15.14
CA HIS A 133 7.33 6.98 -13.81
C HIS A 133 8.86 6.82 -13.69
N ALA A 134 9.40 5.67 -14.13
CA ALA A 134 10.85 5.41 -14.11
C ALA A 134 11.61 6.39 -15.01
N GLU A 135 11.10 6.65 -16.22
CA GLU A 135 11.69 7.63 -17.14
C GLU A 135 11.77 9.02 -16.53
N THR A 136 10.71 9.44 -15.84
CA THR A 136 10.68 10.75 -15.18
C THR A 136 11.63 10.79 -13.98
N MET A 137 11.69 9.73 -13.17
CA MET A 137 12.66 9.64 -12.06
C MET A 137 14.12 9.70 -12.54
N ARG A 138 14.46 9.02 -13.64
CA ARG A 138 15.81 9.07 -14.24
C ARG A 138 16.17 10.46 -14.75
N ARG A 139 15.21 11.15 -15.38
CA ARG A 139 15.41 12.48 -15.96
C ARG A 139 15.47 13.57 -14.89
N SER A 140 14.46 13.62 -14.03
CA SER A 140 14.18 14.76 -13.14
C SER A 140 14.29 14.44 -11.65
N GLY A 141 14.58 13.20 -11.27
CA GLY A 141 14.57 12.78 -9.88
C GLY A 141 13.19 12.38 -9.36
N LEU A 142 13.13 12.01 -8.09
CA LEU A 142 11.90 11.67 -7.36
C LEU A 142 11.45 12.87 -6.54
N ARG A 143 10.19 13.26 -6.68
CA ARG A 143 9.54 14.27 -5.83
C ARG A 143 8.63 13.58 -4.83
N ILE A 144 8.75 13.98 -3.56
CA ILE A 144 7.90 13.52 -2.47
C ILE A 144 7.17 14.73 -1.93
N ARG A 145 5.84 14.68 -1.94
CA ARG A 145 4.98 15.67 -1.29
C ARG A 145 4.47 15.10 0.02
N SER A 146 4.67 15.79 1.13
CA SER A 146 4.36 15.24 2.46
C SER A 146 4.02 16.33 3.47
N GLU A 147 3.09 16.03 4.38
CA GLU A 147 2.84 16.88 5.56
C GLU A 147 4.02 16.93 6.55
N LEU A 148 5.03 16.08 6.34
CA LEU A 148 6.29 16.06 7.07
C LEU A 148 7.39 16.92 6.40
N GLY A 149 7.10 17.49 5.23
CA GLY A 149 8.05 18.25 4.42
C GLY A 149 8.24 17.62 3.04
N ASP A 150 8.23 18.45 2.02
CA ASP A 150 8.49 18.03 0.65
C ASP A 150 9.97 17.72 0.42
N ALA A 151 10.25 16.83 -0.53
CA ALA A 151 11.62 16.46 -0.91
C ALA A 151 11.75 16.29 -2.42
N GLU A 152 12.92 16.66 -2.96
CA GLU A 152 13.32 16.36 -4.32
C GLU A 152 14.67 15.62 -4.29
N LEU A 153 14.71 14.42 -4.85
CA LEU A 153 15.83 13.51 -4.71
C LEU A 153 16.38 13.12 -6.08
N ARG A 154 17.70 13.21 -6.25
CA ARG A 154 18.36 12.58 -7.39
C ARG A 154 18.49 11.09 -7.10
N VAL A 155 17.80 10.26 -7.87
CA VAL A 155 17.66 8.83 -7.59
C VAL A 155 18.35 7.98 -8.65
N LYS A 156 18.96 6.86 -8.23
CA LYS A 156 19.37 5.79 -9.13
C LYS A 156 18.16 4.90 -9.42
N VAL A 157 17.85 4.67 -10.70
CA VAL A 157 16.63 3.94 -11.10
C VAL A 157 16.95 2.91 -12.18
N VAL A 158 16.65 1.66 -11.87
CA VAL A 158 16.74 0.52 -12.79
C VAL A 158 15.34 -0.06 -13.05
N ASP A 159 15.17 -0.81 -14.14
CA ASP A 159 13.91 -1.49 -14.48
C ASP A 159 13.97 -3.00 -14.21
N ASP A 160 15.18 -3.57 -14.21
CA ASP A 160 15.48 -4.92 -13.74
C ASP A 160 16.19 -4.88 -12.38
N PRO A 161 15.60 -5.49 -11.33
CA PRO A 161 16.25 -5.74 -10.03
C PRO A 161 17.69 -6.26 -10.11
N ALA A 162 18.02 -7.09 -11.10
CA ALA A 162 19.38 -7.64 -11.25
C ALA A 162 20.44 -6.57 -11.57
N GLN A 163 20.02 -5.38 -12.04
CA GLN A 163 20.91 -4.25 -12.33
C GLN A 163 21.13 -3.35 -11.10
N ALA A 164 20.46 -3.61 -9.98
CA ALA A 164 20.56 -2.76 -8.80
C ALA A 164 21.99 -2.73 -8.23
N GLY A 165 22.73 -3.84 -8.37
CA GLY A 165 24.01 -4.08 -7.73
C GLY A 165 23.87 -4.87 -6.43
N PRO A 166 24.96 -5.04 -5.67
CA PRO A 166 24.91 -5.57 -4.31
C PRO A 166 23.97 -4.74 -3.42
N ALA A 167 23.32 -5.39 -2.46
CA ALA A 167 22.45 -4.73 -1.49
C ALA A 167 22.45 -5.49 -0.17
N ASP A 168 22.23 -4.77 0.92
CA ASP A 168 22.09 -5.37 2.25
C ASP A 168 20.62 -5.71 2.53
N LEU A 169 19.70 -4.87 2.04
CA LEU A 169 18.26 -5.01 2.25
C LEU A 169 17.46 -4.74 0.98
N VAL A 170 16.60 -5.67 0.63
CA VAL A 170 15.63 -5.55 -0.45
C VAL A 170 14.24 -5.31 0.12
N VAL A 171 13.61 -4.19 -0.20
CA VAL A 171 12.27 -3.83 0.31
C VAL A 171 11.20 -3.99 -0.77
N VAL A 172 10.56 -5.15 -0.79
CA VAL A 172 9.50 -5.48 -1.75
C VAL A 172 8.20 -4.78 -1.39
N ALA A 173 7.69 -3.96 -2.31
CA ALA A 173 6.44 -3.23 -2.14
C ALA A 173 5.51 -3.28 -3.37
N VAL A 174 5.66 -4.30 -4.23
CA VAL A 174 4.87 -4.44 -5.46
C VAL A 174 3.37 -4.61 -5.19
N LYS A 175 2.50 -4.50 -6.19
CA LYS A 175 1.12 -5.03 -6.02
C LYS A 175 1.17 -6.55 -5.99
N LEU A 176 0.30 -7.20 -5.22
CA LEU A 176 0.44 -8.63 -4.90
C LEU A 176 0.45 -9.58 -6.11
N TRP A 177 -0.10 -9.18 -7.25
CA TRP A 177 -0.02 -9.95 -8.49
C TRP A 177 1.38 -9.98 -9.13
N ASP A 178 2.26 -9.05 -8.78
CA ASP A 178 3.65 -8.99 -9.26
C ASP A 178 4.64 -9.62 -8.26
N THR A 179 4.16 -10.13 -7.10
CA THR A 179 5.03 -10.61 -6.02
C THR A 179 5.90 -11.79 -6.46
N GLU A 180 5.35 -12.77 -7.18
CA GLU A 180 6.13 -13.94 -7.59
C GLU A 180 7.23 -13.60 -8.60
N GLU A 181 6.94 -12.74 -9.58
CA GLU A 181 7.95 -12.25 -10.52
C GLU A 181 9.03 -11.47 -9.77
N THR A 182 8.61 -10.61 -8.84
CA THR A 182 9.55 -9.83 -8.03
C THR A 182 10.41 -10.72 -7.17
N ALA A 183 9.85 -11.73 -6.49
CA ALA A 183 10.59 -12.65 -5.64
C ALA A 183 11.67 -13.42 -6.42
N ARG A 184 11.37 -13.85 -7.66
CA ARG A 184 12.37 -14.44 -8.57
C ARG A 184 13.49 -13.47 -8.95
N ALA A 185 13.17 -12.18 -9.06
CA ALA A 185 14.16 -11.16 -9.35
C ALA A 185 15.03 -10.85 -8.11
N VAL A 186 14.44 -10.80 -6.90
CA VAL A 186 15.17 -10.67 -5.63
C VAL A 186 16.17 -11.81 -5.44
N ALA A 187 15.83 -13.03 -5.86
CA ALA A 187 16.73 -14.18 -5.78
C ALA A 187 18.09 -13.97 -6.49
N ARG A 188 18.13 -13.06 -7.47
CA ARG A 188 19.34 -12.72 -8.24
C ARG A 188 20.23 -11.68 -7.56
N VAL A 189 19.78 -11.07 -6.47
CA VAL A 189 20.59 -10.16 -5.64
C VAL A 189 21.24 -11.00 -4.54
N PRO A 190 22.55 -11.33 -4.64
CA PRO A 190 23.20 -12.23 -3.69
C PRO A 190 23.36 -11.56 -2.32
N GLY A 191 23.24 -12.34 -1.24
CA GLY A 191 23.56 -11.91 0.13
C GLY A 191 22.52 -11.01 0.82
N ALA A 192 21.69 -10.29 0.06
CA ALA A 192 20.73 -9.36 0.62
C ALA A 192 19.64 -10.07 1.45
N ALA A 193 19.31 -9.51 2.62
CA ALA A 193 18.05 -9.78 3.29
C ALA A 193 16.91 -9.16 2.46
N ALA A 194 15.70 -9.70 2.55
CA ALA A 194 14.55 -9.13 1.88
C ALA A 194 13.35 -9.04 2.82
N VAL A 195 12.63 -7.93 2.72
CA VAL A 195 11.40 -7.67 3.48
C VAL A 195 10.29 -7.30 2.52
N SER A 196 9.10 -7.89 2.70
CA SER A 196 7.91 -7.43 1.99
C SER A 196 7.07 -6.51 2.89
N LEU A 197 6.89 -5.27 2.45
CA LEU A 197 5.99 -4.28 3.07
C LEU A 197 4.59 -4.29 2.45
N GLN A 198 4.35 -5.17 1.49
CA GLN A 198 3.05 -5.35 0.86
C GLN A 198 1.95 -5.66 1.91
N ASN A 199 0.71 -5.38 1.53
CA ASN A 199 -0.43 -5.87 2.30
C ASN A 199 -0.61 -7.39 2.08
N GLY A 200 -1.25 -8.08 3.02
CA GLY A 200 -1.55 -9.52 2.88
C GLY A 200 -0.60 -10.42 3.67
N VAL A 201 -1.01 -11.68 3.79
CA VAL A 201 -0.33 -12.72 4.59
C VAL A 201 0.52 -13.68 3.75
N ASP A 202 0.26 -13.76 2.44
CA ASP A 202 0.95 -14.68 1.53
C ASP A 202 2.35 -14.19 1.14
N LYS A 203 2.61 -12.88 1.28
CA LYS A 203 3.81 -12.19 0.76
C LYS A 203 5.15 -12.76 1.26
N ASP A 204 5.22 -13.11 2.56
CA ASP A 204 6.47 -13.57 3.17
C ASP A 204 6.75 -15.04 2.81
N GLU A 205 5.69 -15.84 2.66
CA GLU A 205 5.78 -17.23 2.19
C GLU A 205 6.22 -17.30 0.72
N ILE A 206 5.68 -16.43 -0.13
CA ILE A 206 6.09 -16.32 -1.54
C ILE A 206 7.56 -15.91 -1.65
N LEU A 207 7.99 -14.92 -0.86
CA LEU A 207 9.37 -14.47 -0.85
C LEU A 207 10.31 -15.58 -0.35
N ALA A 208 9.97 -16.23 0.76
CA ALA A 208 10.75 -17.32 1.33
C ALA A 208 10.86 -18.53 0.39
N ALA A 209 9.83 -18.83 -0.40
CA ALA A 209 9.88 -19.90 -1.40
C ALA A 209 10.89 -19.61 -2.52
N ALA A 210 11.16 -18.34 -2.82
CA ALA A 210 12.10 -17.94 -3.87
C ALA A 210 13.54 -17.77 -3.38
N ILE A 211 13.74 -17.25 -2.17
CA ILE A 211 15.08 -16.85 -1.68
C ILE A 211 15.54 -17.58 -0.42
N GLY A 212 14.73 -18.49 0.14
CA GLY A 212 15.00 -19.14 1.42
C GLY A 212 14.47 -18.33 2.61
N ARG A 213 13.95 -19.02 3.63
CA ARG A 213 13.38 -18.39 4.85
C ARG A 213 14.44 -17.60 5.61
N GLU A 214 15.67 -18.09 5.59
CA GLU A 214 16.82 -17.49 6.23
C GLU A 214 17.19 -16.14 5.65
N ARG A 215 16.68 -15.73 4.47
CA ARG A 215 16.90 -14.39 3.89
C ARG A 215 15.72 -13.44 4.07
N VAL A 216 14.61 -13.89 4.66
CA VAL A 216 13.38 -13.10 4.75
C VAL A 216 13.20 -12.49 6.14
N LEU A 217 13.02 -11.17 6.16
CA LEU A 217 12.45 -10.45 7.29
C LEU A 217 10.95 -10.26 7.07
N GLY A 218 10.15 -10.48 8.10
CA GLY A 218 8.75 -10.08 8.08
C GLY A 218 8.64 -8.56 8.20
N GLY A 219 7.70 -7.97 7.45
CA GLY A 219 7.50 -6.53 7.41
C GLY A 219 6.04 -6.14 7.44
N VAL A 220 5.73 -5.10 8.22
CA VAL A 220 4.40 -4.49 8.28
C VAL A 220 4.57 -2.98 8.26
N THR A 221 4.00 -2.30 7.25
CA THR A 221 4.01 -0.83 7.20
C THR A 221 2.62 -0.23 7.42
N HIS A 222 2.57 0.95 8.04
CA HIS A 222 1.41 1.82 8.06
C HIS A 222 1.81 3.15 7.44
N ILE A 223 1.32 3.38 6.22
CA ILE A 223 1.55 4.60 5.46
C ILE A 223 0.41 4.79 4.45
N GLY A 224 -0.01 6.03 4.25
CA GLY A 224 -0.89 6.41 3.16
C GLY A 224 -0.08 7.14 2.11
N ALA A 225 0.14 6.57 0.92
CA ALA A 225 0.79 7.29 -0.16
C ALA A 225 0.35 6.80 -1.54
N VAL A 226 0.43 7.70 -2.51
CA VAL A 226 0.00 7.48 -3.90
C VAL A 226 1.01 8.06 -4.86
N ILE A 227 1.15 7.44 -6.03
CA ILE A 227 1.79 8.10 -7.18
C ILE A 227 0.79 9.14 -7.67
N ALA A 228 1.08 10.43 -7.42
CA ALA A 228 0.24 11.54 -7.84
C ALA A 228 0.35 11.75 -9.36
N GLU A 229 1.57 11.64 -9.88
CA GLU A 229 1.93 11.76 -11.30
C GLU A 229 3.29 11.09 -11.53
N PRO A 230 3.71 10.82 -12.79
CA PRO A 230 5.07 10.31 -13.06
C PRO A 230 6.16 11.14 -12.35
N GLY A 231 7.07 10.47 -11.64
CA GLY A 231 8.12 11.09 -10.82
C GLY A 231 7.67 11.71 -9.49
N THR A 232 6.38 11.71 -9.14
CA THR A 232 5.89 12.33 -7.89
C THR A 232 5.08 11.36 -7.03
N VAL A 233 5.46 11.23 -5.77
CA VAL A 233 4.73 10.49 -4.74
C VAL A 233 4.15 11.46 -3.73
N ALA A 234 2.87 11.30 -3.39
CA ALA A 234 2.20 12.08 -2.37
C ALA A 234 1.94 11.21 -1.13
N HIS A 235 2.52 11.59 0.00
CA HIS A 235 2.23 11.08 1.33
C HIS A 235 0.95 11.72 1.86
N THR A 236 -0.11 10.92 1.95
CA THR A 236 -1.45 11.33 2.35
C THR A 236 -1.59 11.16 3.87
N GLY A 237 -1.03 12.11 4.62
CA GLY A 237 -1.09 12.17 6.07
C GLY A 237 0.28 12.32 6.73
N ARG A 238 0.36 12.01 8.03
CA ARG A 238 1.60 12.06 8.84
C ARG A 238 2.09 10.70 9.31
N LEU A 239 1.26 9.66 9.18
CA LEU A 239 1.57 8.33 9.70
C LEU A 239 2.57 7.62 8.80
N GLN A 240 3.78 7.41 9.31
CA GLN A 240 4.80 6.56 8.71
C GLN A 240 5.36 5.62 9.78
N ARG A 241 4.93 4.35 9.73
CA ARG A 241 5.40 3.33 10.66
C ARG A 241 5.83 2.08 9.92
N VAL A 242 6.92 1.47 10.37
CA VAL A 242 7.37 0.15 9.92
C VAL A 242 7.60 -0.74 11.14
N THR A 243 7.11 -1.97 11.08
CA THR A 243 7.40 -3.00 12.07
C THR A 243 8.11 -4.15 11.36
N LEU A 244 9.27 -4.52 11.86
CA LEU A 244 10.12 -5.57 11.29
C LEU A 244 10.36 -6.68 12.32
N GLY A 245 10.53 -7.91 11.86
CA GLY A 245 10.95 -9.01 12.72
C GLY A 245 11.42 -10.21 11.93
N GLU A 246 12.22 -11.06 12.56
CA GLU A 246 12.57 -12.37 12.00
C GLU A 246 11.32 -13.28 11.99
N LEU A 247 11.24 -14.16 11.00
CA LEU A 247 10.08 -15.07 10.87
C LEU A 247 10.01 -16.10 12.00
N ASP A 248 11.11 -16.37 12.69
CA ASP A 248 11.20 -17.25 13.86
C ASP A 248 11.18 -16.49 15.20
N GLY A 249 11.10 -15.15 15.16
CA GLY A 249 11.09 -14.29 16.35
C GLY A 249 12.47 -14.00 16.95
N SER A 250 13.56 -14.50 16.35
CA SER A 250 14.92 -14.21 16.82
C SER A 250 15.28 -12.73 16.65
N ARG A 251 16.25 -12.27 17.46
CA ARG A 251 16.86 -10.96 17.31
C ARG A 251 18.23 -11.15 16.66
N THR A 252 18.39 -10.64 15.45
CA THR A 252 19.63 -10.75 14.68
C THR A 252 20.25 -9.37 14.43
N PRO A 253 21.57 -9.30 14.16
CA PRO A 253 22.22 -8.04 13.78
C PRO A 253 21.58 -7.39 12.54
N ARG A 254 21.19 -8.19 11.53
CA ARG A 254 20.53 -7.67 10.32
C ARG A 254 19.15 -7.06 10.60
N LEU A 255 18.38 -7.64 11.51
CA LEU A 255 17.08 -7.11 11.90
C LEU A 255 17.26 -5.76 12.62
N GLN A 256 18.25 -5.69 13.52
CA GLN A 256 18.59 -4.46 14.22
C GLN A 256 19.05 -3.37 13.24
N ALA A 257 19.94 -3.70 12.31
CA ALA A 257 20.41 -2.79 11.27
C ALA A 257 19.25 -2.27 10.39
N ALA A 258 18.36 -3.16 9.94
CA ALA A 258 17.19 -2.76 9.16
C ALA A 258 16.26 -1.82 9.94
N VAL A 259 15.96 -2.12 11.21
CA VAL A 259 15.14 -1.24 12.06
C VAL A 259 15.80 0.12 12.25
N GLU A 260 17.11 0.15 12.51
CA GLU A 260 17.84 1.40 12.72
C GLU A 260 17.92 2.25 11.46
N ALA A 261 18.06 1.62 10.29
CA ALA A 261 18.01 2.35 9.01
C ALA A 261 16.70 3.13 8.86
N PHE A 262 15.54 2.49 9.09
CA PHE A 262 14.26 3.22 9.05
C PHE A 262 14.13 4.27 10.17
N ARG A 263 14.69 4.04 11.37
CA ARG A 263 14.70 5.06 12.44
C ARG A 263 15.50 6.29 12.07
N SER A 264 16.71 6.10 11.53
CA SER A 264 17.57 7.20 11.06
C SER A 264 16.90 8.03 9.96
N ALA A 265 16.00 7.41 9.18
CA ALA A 265 15.14 8.05 8.19
C ALA A 265 13.91 8.79 8.77
N GLY A 266 13.76 8.86 10.10
CA GLY A 266 12.61 9.51 10.74
C GLY A 266 11.30 8.72 10.63
N VAL A 267 11.35 7.45 10.22
CA VAL A 267 10.20 6.55 10.17
C VAL A 267 10.03 5.89 11.53
N GLU A 268 8.81 5.91 12.09
CA GLU A 268 8.54 5.23 13.35
C GLU A 268 8.75 3.73 13.16
N SER A 269 9.80 3.18 13.78
CA SER A 269 10.24 1.81 13.48
C SER A 269 10.34 0.93 14.72
N VAL A 270 9.67 -0.21 14.66
CA VAL A 270 9.49 -1.15 15.77
C VAL A 270 10.08 -2.51 15.41
N LEU A 271 10.90 -3.06 16.29
CA LEU A 271 11.35 -4.45 16.23
C LEU A 271 10.30 -5.33 16.91
N SER A 272 9.85 -6.39 16.23
CA SER A 272 8.89 -7.36 16.73
C SER A 272 9.51 -8.75 16.84
N GLU A 273 9.32 -9.39 17.99
CA GLU A 273 9.63 -10.81 18.20
C GLU A 273 8.49 -11.74 17.75
N ASP A 274 7.36 -11.16 17.33
CA ASP A 274 6.24 -11.89 16.75
C ASP A 274 5.68 -11.12 15.56
N ILE A 275 6.47 -11.05 14.49
CA ILE A 275 6.07 -10.35 13.26
C ILE A 275 4.87 -11.01 12.60
N ARG A 276 4.67 -12.31 12.84
CA ARG A 276 3.53 -13.07 12.35
C ARG A 276 2.23 -12.57 12.97
N ARG A 277 2.20 -12.39 14.30
CA ARG A 277 1.06 -11.78 14.99
C ARG A 277 0.75 -10.39 14.43
N VAL A 278 1.76 -9.53 14.29
CA VAL A 278 1.57 -8.16 13.76
C VAL A 278 1.00 -8.18 12.33
N THR A 279 1.51 -9.07 11.48
CA THR A 279 1.04 -9.23 10.10
C THR A 279 -0.42 -9.66 10.06
N TRP A 280 -0.79 -10.66 10.85
CA TRP A 280 -2.17 -11.15 10.92
C TRP A 280 -3.12 -10.13 11.55
N GLU A 281 -2.72 -9.42 12.62
CA GLU A 281 -3.52 -8.34 13.20
C GLU A 281 -3.87 -7.29 12.15
N LYS A 282 -2.88 -6.78 11.40
CA LYS A 282 -3.12 -5.82 10.32
C LYS A 282 -4.00 -6.43 9.21
N PHE A 283 -3.76 -7.68 8.84
CA PHE A 283 -4.49 -8.33 7.76
C PHE A 283 -5.97 -8.55 8.09
N VAL A 284 -6.32 -8.97 9.31
CA VAL A 284 -7.72 -9.12 9.74
C VAL A 284 -8.46 -7.79 9.60
N PHE A 285 -7.87 -6.71 10.12
CA PHE A 285 -8.42 -5.36 9.99
C PHE A 285 -8.61 -4.97 8.51
N LEU A 286 -7.54 -5.08 7.73
CA LEU A 286 -7.50 -4.61 6.35
C LEU A 286 -8.45 -5.40 5.44
N SER A 287 -8.49 -6.72 5.57
CA SER A 287 -9.32 -7.58 4.71
C SER A 287 -10.82 -7.30 4.90
N ALA A 288 -11.26 -7.10 6.15
CA ALA A 288 -12.63 -6.74 6.48
C ALA A 288 -12.97 -5.30 6.03
N PHE A 289 -12.15 -4.32 6.43
CA PHE A 289 -12.33 -2.91 6.05
C PHE A 289 -12.36 -2.71 4.52
N SER A 290 -11.41 -3.32 3.82
CA SER A 290 -11.29 -3.26 2.37
C SER A 290 -12.44 -3.96 1.67
N GLY A 291 -12.80 -5.17 2.12
CA GLY A 291 -13.94 -5.91 1.59
C GLY A 291 -15.26 -5.16 1.73
N MET A 292 -15.54 -4.64 2.91
CA MET A 292 -16.82 -3.96 3.20
C MET A 292 -16.97 -2.63 2.45
N THR A 293 -15.93 -1.80 2.43
CA THR A 293 -15.98 -0.51 1.71
C THR A 293 -16.05 -0.72 0.19
N ALA A 294 -15.39 -1.74 -0.35
CA ALA A 294 -15.48 -2.06 -1.77
C ALA A 294 -16.85 -2.65 -2.15
N LEU A 295 -17.36 -3.63 -1.38
CA LEU A 295 -18.65 -4.28 -1.65
C LEU A 295 -19.80 -3.27 -1.65
N THR A 296 -19.83 -2.41 -0.64
CA THR A 296 -20.88 -1.38 -0.50
C THR A 296 -20.64 -0.16 -1.39
N ARG A 297 -19.42 0.06 -1.86
CA ARG A 297 -18.98 1.31 -2.52
C ARG A 297 -19.24 2.55 -1.68
N LYS A 298 -19.23 2.39 -0.35
CA LYS A 298 -19.48 3.44 0.63
C LYS A 298 -18.26 3.66 1.53
N PRO A 299 -18.04 4.90 2.01
CA PRO A 299 -17.02 5.18 2.99
C PRO A 299 -17.35 4.51 4.33
N ILE A 300 -16.32 4.27 5.14
CA ILE A 300 -16.44 3.46 6.35
C ILE A 300 -17.41 4.03 7.40
N GLY A 301 -17.60 5.36 7.41
CA GLY A 301 -18.58 6.01 8.28
C GLY A 301 -20.01 5.54 8.01
N GLU A 302 -20.40 5.39 6.74
CA GLU A 302 -21.74 4.87 6.38
C GLU A 302 -21.86 3.37 6.73
N VAL A 303 -20.82 2.58 6.40
CA VAL A 303 -20.78 1.14 6.67
C VAL A 303 -20.92 0.83 8.16
N ARG A 304 -20.21 1.56 9.02
CA ARG A 304 -20.21 1.31 10.47
C ARG A 304 -21.40 1.92 11.21
N ALA A 305 -22.12 2.86 10.58
CA ALA A 305 -23.29 3.53 11.17
C ALA A 305 -24.59 2.73 10.99
N HIS A 306 -24.76 2.02 9.88
CA HIS A 306 -25.95 1.20 9.67
C HIS A 306 -25.81 -0.17 10.40
N PRO A 307 -26.79 -0.59 11.23
CA PRO A 307 -26.66 -1.80 12.06
C PRO A 307 -26.30 -3.06 11.28
N ALA A 308 -26.98 -3.34 10.16
CA ALA A 308 -26.75 -4.55 9.38
C ALA A 308 -25.34 -4.63 8.76
N THR A 309 -24.82 -3.53 8.21
CA THR A 309 -23.47 -3.50 7.63
C THR A 309 -22.40 -3.45 8.70
N ARG A 310 -22.69 -2.86 9.87
CA ARG A 310 -21.81 -2.92 11.03
C ARG A 310 -21.65 -4.34 11.56
N GLU A 311 -22.74 -5.10 11.63
CA GLU A 311 -22.73 -6.50 12.03
C GLU A 311 -21.92 -7.34 11.04
N MET A 312 -22.18 -7.20 9.74
CA MET A 312 -21.42 -7.87 8.69
C MET A 312 -19.92 -7.51 8.73
N LEU A 313 -19.57 -6.25 9.04
CA LEU A 313 -18.18 -5.84 9.23
C LEU A 313 -17.54 -6.56 10.44
N LEU A 314 -18.25 -6.67 11.55
CA LEU A 314 -17.76 -7.42 12.73
C LEU A 314 -17.60 -8.91 12.42
N ASP A 315 -18.52 -9.50 11.65
CA ASP A 315 -18.42 -10.91 11.26
C ASP A 315 -17.23 -11.16 10.34
N ALA A 316 -16.95 -10.27 9.39
CA ALA A 316 -15.72 -10.33 8.60
C ALA A 316 -14.45 -10.29 9.50
N LEU A 317 -14.42 -9.41 10.50
CA LEU A 317 -13.30 -9.36 11.47
C LEU A 317 -13.16 -10.66 12.28
N ARG A 318 -14.30 -11.25 12.70
CA ARG A 318 -14.32 -12.53 13.44
C ARG A 318 -13.82 -13.68 12.58
N GLU A 319 -14.29 -13.77 11.35
CA GLU A 319 -13.87 -14.77 10.37
C GLU A 319 -12.37 -14.68 10.08
N GLY A 320 -11.86 -13.47 9.79
CA GLY A 320 -10.43 -13.24 9.60
C GLY A 320 -9.60 -13.66 10.83
N ALA A 321 -10.03 -13.28 12.04
CA ALA A 321 -9.35 -13.67 13.27
C ALA A 321 -9.38 -15.18 13.52
N SER A 322 -10.48 -15.86 13.17
CA SER A 322 -10.59 -17.33 13.27
C SER A 322 -9.58 -18.02 12.35
N VAL A 323 -9.52 -17.61 11.08
CA VAL A 323 -8.54 -18.14 10.11
C VAL A 323 -7.11 -17.89 10.56
N ALA A 324 -6.82 -16.69 11.06
CA ALA A 324 -5.49 -16.33 11.54
C ALA A 324 -5.02 -17.22 12.72
N ARG A 325 -5.91 -17.53 13.67
CA ARG A 325 -5.61 -18.45 14.78
C ARG A 325 -5.40 -19.88 14.30
N ALA A 326 -6.19 -20.36 13.34
CA ALA A 326 -6.02 -21.70 12.76
C ALA A 326 -4.72 -21.83 11.95
N GLU A 327 -4.27 -20.74 11.33
CA GLU A 327 -2.93 -20.65 10.75
C GLU A 327 -1.83 -20.67 11.84
N GLY A 328 -2.15 -20.37 13.09
CA GLY A 328 -1.23 -20.43 14.24
C GLY A 328 -0.68 -19.06 14.66
N ALA A 329 -1.32 -17.96 14.26
CA ALA A 329 -1.00 -16.64 14.79
C ALA A 329 -1.51 -16.50 16.24
N ARG A 330 -0.67 -15.95 17.13
CA ARG A 330 -1.00 -15.74 18.54
C ARG A 330 -1.85 -14.48 18.72
N LEU A 331 -3.13 -14.55 18.35
CA LEU A 331 -4.05 -13.42 18.39
C LEU A 331 -4.95 -13.45 19.63
N ASP A 332 -5.11 -12.30 20.27
CA ASP A 332 -6.06 -12.06 21.37
C ASP A 332 -7.50 -12.47 20.99
N GLU A 333 -8.23 -13.11 21.90
CA GLU A 333 -9.61 -13.56 21.65
C GLU A 333 -10.55 -12.41 21.28
N GLY A 334 -10.36 -11.24 21.91
CA GLY A 334 -11.13 -10.02 21.70
C GLY A 334 -10.70 -9.17 20.50
N LEU A 335 -9.74 -9.62 19.68
CA LEU A 335 -9.17 -8.83 18.58
C LEU A 335 -10.25 -8.23 17.66
N ALA A 336 -11.25 -9.01 17.25
CA ALA A 336 -12.29 -8.53 16.34
C ALA A 336 -13.08 -7.34 16.90
N ARG A 337 -13.39 -7.35 18.21
CA ARG A 337 -14.08 -6.22 18.87
C ARG A 337 -13.16 -5.01 19.00
N LYS A 338 -11.92 -5.22 19.44
CA LYS A 338 -10.90 -4.16 19.52
C LYS A 338 -10.67 -3.49 18.15
N GLN A 339 -10.69 -4.28 17.08
CA GLN A 339 -10.55 -3.75 15.73
C GLN A 339 -11.80 -3.02 15.23
N LEU A 340 -13.00 -3.47 15.61
CA LEU A 340 -14.22 -2.70 15.34
C LEU A 340 -14.18 -1.33 16.04
N GLU A 341 -13.73 -1.27 17.30
CA GLU A 341 -13.53 -0.01 18.03
C GLU A 341 -12.47 0.88 17.35
N ALA A 342 -11.38 0.29 16.86
CA ALA A 342 -10.39 1.02 16.07
C ALA A 342 -10.98 1.55 14.75
N ILE A 343 -11.85 0.77 14.09
CA ILE A 343 -12.59 1.22 12.91
C ILE A 343 -13.51 2.39 13.28
N ASP A 344 -14.13 2.41 14.46
CA ASP A 344 -14.99 3.52 14.91
C ASP A 344 -14.24 4.85 15.06
N ALA A 345 -12.95 4.79 15.38
CA ALA A 345 -12.09 5.98 15.48
C ALA A 345 -11.63 6.52 14.12
N LEU A 346 -11.82 5.79 13.02
CA LEU A 346 -11.39 6.26 11.69
C LEU A 346 -12.20 7.48 11.22
N PRO A 347 -11.61 8.34 10.37
CA PRO A 347 -12.35 9.39 9.67
C PRO A 347 -13.54 8.82 8.88
N PRO A 348 -14.74 9.40 8.99
CA PRO A 348 -15.96 8.81 8.41
C PRO A 348 -15.93 8.72 6.88
N GLY A 349 -15.21 9.62 6.21
CA GLY A 349 -15.06 9.63 4.74
C GLY A 349 -14.02 8.66 4.19
N MET A 350 -13.36 7.86 5.02
CA MET A 350 -12.25 7.01 4.59
C MET A 350 -12.74 5.83 3.73
N LEU A 351 -12.04 5.58 2.62
CA LEU A 351 -12.18 4.42 1.75
C LEU A 351 -10.88 3.63 1.71
N ALA A 352 -10.97 2.30 1.72
CA ALA A 352 -9.81 1.44 1.48
C ALA A 352 -9.28 1.59 0.05
N SER A 353 -8.00 1.27 -0.15
CA SER A 353 -7.35 1.34 -1.46
C SER A 353 -8.06 0.48 -2.52
N MET A 354 -8.51 -0.72 -2.17
CA MET A 354 -9.25 -1.60 -3.10
C MET A 354 -10.60 -0.99 -3.51
N ALA A 355 -11.30 -0.30 -2.59
CA ALA A 355 -12.53 0.40 -2.93
C ALA A 355 -12.27 1.56 -3.90
N GLN A 356 -11.17 2.30 -3.71
CA GLN A 356 -10.74 3.34 -4.65
C GLN A 356 -10.34 2.75 -6.01
N ASP A 357 -9.64 1.62 -6.03
CA ASP A 357 -9.26 0.91 -7.26
C ASP A 357 -10.54 0.43 -8.00
N LEU A 358 -11.54 -0.11 -7.28
CA LEU A 358 -12.85 -0.48 -7.84
C LEU A 358 -13.59 0.70 -8.47
N LEU A 359 -13.69 1.83 -7.74
CA LEU A 359 -14.37 3.03 -8.24
C LEU A 359 -13.68 3.63 -9.48
N ARG A 360 -12.40 3.35 -9.66
CA ARG A 360 -11.59 3.78 -10.82
C ARG A 360 -11.51 2.72 -11.92
N GLY A 361 -12.22 1.60 -11.80
CA GLY A 361 -12.18 0.50 -12.78
C GLY A 361 -10.82 -0.17 -12.91
N ARG A 362 -10.03 -0.20 -11.83
CA ARG A 362 -8.71 -0.85 -11.80
C ARG A 362 -8.81 -2.27 -11.26
N ARG A 363 -7.83 -3.10 -11.63
CA ARG A 363 -7.63 -4.44 -11.09
C ARG A 363 -7.60 -4.43 -9.56
N LEU A 364 -8.28 -5.40 -8.94
CA LEU A 364 -8.43 -5.49 -7.48
C LEU A 364 -7.46 -6.48 -6.85
N GLU A 365 -7.01 -6.18 -5.63
CA GLU A 365 -6.26 -7.13 -4.79
C GLU A 365 -7.17 -8.15 -4.09
N LEU A 366 -8.43 -8.28 -4.54
CA LEU A 366 -9.43 -9.17 -3.98
C LEU A 366 -8.92 -10.62 -3.77
N PRO A 367 -8.16 -11.24 -4.70
CA PRO A 367 -7.62 -12.58 -4.49
C PRO A 367 -6.67 -12.70 -3.29
N TRP A 368 -5.96 -11.63 -2.92
CA TRP A 368 -5.00 -11.64 -1.80
C TRP A 368 -5.56 -11.06 -0.50
N LEU A 369 -6.78 -10.50 -0.53
CA LEU A 369 -7.50 -10.04 0.66
C LEU A 369 -8.58 -11.05 1.05
N SER A 370 -9.86 -10.77 0.75
CA SER A 370 -10.95 -11.71 1.09
C SER A 370 -10.76 -13.07 0.41
N GLY A 371 -10.18 -13.13 -0.79
CA GLY A 371 -9.85 -14.39 -1.45
C GLY A 371 -8.81 -15.21 -0.66
N ALA A 372 -7.84 -14.58 -0.01
CA ALA A 372 -6.86 -15.28 0.83
C ALA A 372 -7.51 -15.84 2.10
N VAL A 373 -8.44 -15.09 2.70
CA VAL A 373 -9.24 -15.59 3.84
C VAL A 373 -10.02 -16.84 3.42
N VAL A 374 -10.72 -16.80 2.28
CA VAL A 374 -11.49 -17.95 1.76
C VAL A 374 -10.60 -19.17 1.51
N ARG A 375 -9.49 -19.02 0.78
CA ARG A 375 -8.57 -20.13 0.50
C ARG A 375 -7.98 -20.75 1.77
N ARG A 376 -7.55 -19.92 2.72
CA ARG A 376 -6.96 -20.41 3.98
C ARG A 376 -8.01 -21.04 4.90
N ALA A 377 -9.24 -20.51 4.92
CA ALA A 377 -10.33 -21.12 5.67
C ALA A 377 -10.66 -22.54 5.16
N GLU A 378 -10.61 -22.76 3.84
CA GLU A 378 -10.86 -24.09 3.24
C GLU A 378 -9.86 -25.14 3.70
N LYS A 379 -8.57 -24.78 3.79
CA LYS A 379 -7.52 -25.65 4.34
C LYS A 379 -7.82 -26.12 5.77
N HIS A 380 -8.47 -25.27 6.57
CA HIS A 380 -8.83 -25.54 7.97
C HIS A 380 -10.30 -25.94 8.18
N GLN A 381 -11.07 -26.08 7.10
CA GLN A 381 -12.51 -26.37 7.15
C GLN A 381 -13.32 -25.38 8.00
N LEU A 382 -12.92 -24.10 7.99
CA LEU A 382 -13.58 -23.04 8.75
C LEU A 382 -14.69 -22.35 7.95
N PRO A 383 -15.84 -22.03 8.56
CA PRO A 383 -16.88 -21.23 7.91
C PRO A 383 -16.44 -19.76 7.85
N VAL A 384 -16.39 -19.22 6.63
CA VAL A 384 -16.15 -17.78 6.36
C VAL A 384 -17.19 -17.19 5.39
N PRO A 385 -18.50 -17.29 5.70
CA PRO A 385 -19.57 -16.88 4.78
C PRO A 385 -19.49 -15.41 4.39
N THR A 386 -19.06 -14.52 5.29
CA THR A 386 -18.96 -13.09 5.02
C THR A 386 -17.86 -12.80 4.01
N HIS A 387 -16.65 -13.34 4.21
CA HIS A 387 -15.57 -13.19 3.24
C HIS A 387 -15.88 -13.89 1.91
N ARG A 388 -16.62 -15.01 1.92
CA ARG A 388 -17.13 -15.65 0.69
C ARG A 388 -18.11 -14.74 -0.06
N ALA A 389 -19.05 -14.10 0.64
CA ALA A 389 -19.99 -13.16 0.04
C ALA A 389 -19.27 -11.93 -0.53
N ILE A 390 -18.31 -11.36 0.21
CA ILE A 390 -17.47 -10.25 -0.28
C ILE A 390 -16.71 -10.67 -1.54
N TYR A 391 -16.08 -11.85 -1.53
CA TYR A 391 -15.34 -12.36 -2.67
C TYR A 391 -16.27 -12.55 -3.89
N ALA A 392 -17.37 -13.27 -3.72
CA ALA A 392 -18.33 -13.52 -4.79
C ALA A 392 -18.94 -12.23 -5.37
N GLY A 393 -19.25 -11.25 -4.51
CA GLY A 393 -19.81 -9.96 -4.94
C GLY A 393 -18.82 -9.05 -5.68
N LEU A 394 -17.52 -9.29 -5.55
CA LEU A 394 -16.47 -8.45 -6.14
C LEU A 394 -15.66 -9.14 -7.24
N VAL A 395 -15.74 -10.48 -7.38
CA VAL A 395 -14.89 -11.24 -8.31
C VAL A 395 -15.05 -10.81 -9.77
N LEU A 396 -16.26 -10.40 -10.18
CA LEU A 396 -16.53 -9.90 -11.54
C LEU A 396 -15.88 -8.54 -11.83
N HIS A 397 -15.34 -7.87 -10.81
CA HIS A 397 -14.61 -6.61 -10.93
C HIS A 397 -13.09 -6.78 -10.72
N ALA A 398 -12.61 -8.00 -10.46
CA ALA A 398 -11.23 -8.24 -10.05
C ALA A 398 -10.22 -8.39 -11.21
N GLY A 399 -10.72 -8.47 -12.46
CA GLY A 399 -9.93 -8.69 -13.69
C GLY A 399 -9.19 -7.47 -14.20
#